data_AF-A0A1M5VYB6-F1
#
_entry.id   AF-A0A1M5VYB6-F1
#
_cell.length_a   1.000
_cell.length_b   1.000
_cell.length_c   1.000
_cell.angle_alpha   90.00
_cell.angle_beta   90.00
_cell.angle_gamma   90.00
#
_symmetry.space_group_name_H-M   'P 1'
#
loop_
_entity.id
_entity.type
_entity.pdbx_description
1 polymer ?
#
loop_
_entity_poly.entity_id
_entity_poly.type
_entity_poly.pdbx_seq_one_letter_code
_entity_poly.pdbx_strand_id
1 'polypeptide(L)'
;MEKYYLIEQPPLAEKYTFLVDDISDKVNYGRATDIDKINYNRKIMGEKFDIDVKVGLLMAESKGSTFVFDLGQFICVLELRADQKEGKMTFFDCVIDMPKNDINKMLVDAYSQNIANEWFKVQERLLADLSPETDIVRLHKPEF
;
A
#
# COMPACT_ATOMS: atom_id res chain seq x y z
N MET A 1 -6.27 -40.19 24.03
CA MET A 1 -5.72 -39.28 23.01
C MET A 1 -6.55 -38.01 23.06
N GLU A 2 -5.94 -36.88 23.45
CA GLU A 2 -6.59 -35.58 23.33
C GLU A 2 -6.82 -35.30 21.84
N LYS A 3 -8.04 -34.87 21.50
CA LYS A 3 -8.39 -34.47 20.14
C LYS A 3 -8.09 -32.99 20.00
N TYR A 4 -7.01 -32.66 19.30
CA TYR A 4 -6.72 -31.29 18.89
C TYR A 4 -7.52 -31.00 17.63
N TYR A 5 -8.38 -29.98 17.68
CA TYR A 5 -9.08 -29.47 16.52
C TYR A 5 -8.29 -28.28 15.96
N LEU A 6 -8.07 -28.28 14.64
CA LEU A 6 -7.60 -27.08 13.96
C LEU A 6 -8.73 -26.06 13.98
N ILE A 7 -8.47 -24.88 14.54
CA ILE A 7 -9.40 -23.75 14.46
C ILE A 7 -9.51 -23.36 12.99
N GLU A 8 -10.75 -23.28 12.48
CA GLU A 8 -11.00 -22.82 11.11
C GLU A 8 -10.28 -21.48 10.88
N GLN A 9 -9.42 -21.49 9.87
CA GLN A 9 -8.69 -20.31 9.44
C GLN A 9 -9.53 -19.58 8.40
N PRO A 10 -9.68 -18.24 8.47
CA PRO A 10 -10.35 -17.51 7.40
C PRO A 10 -9.61 -17.73 6.07
N PRO A 11 -10.32 -17.67 4.92
CA PRO A 11 -9.72 -17.80 3.59
C PRO A 11 -8.48 -16.92 3.45
N LEU A 12 -7.44 -17.41 2.76
CA LEU A 12 -6.20 -16.65 2.57
C LEU A 12 -6.46 -15.26 1.99
N ALA A 13 -7.43 -15.11 1.08
CA ALA A 13 -7.84 -13.83 0.53
C ALA A 13 -8.30 -12.82 1.60
N GLU A 14 -9.10 -13.25 2.58
CA GLU A 14 -9.56 -12.39 3.68
C GLU A 14 -8.42 -11.98 4.64
N LYS A 15 -7.36 -12.79 4.72
CA LYS A 15 -6.16 -12.47 5.54
C LYS A 15 -5.26 -11.40 4.93
N TYR A 16 -5.40 -11.12 3.63
CA TYR A 16 -4.51 -10.21 2.88
C TYR A 16 -5.26 -9.21 2.01
N THR A 17 -6.48 -8.84 2.39
CA THR A 17 -7.26 -7.81 1.70
C THR A 17 -6.94 -6.43 2.26
N PHE A 18 -6.48 -5.53 1.39
CA PHE A 18 -6.36 -4.11 1.72
C PHE A 18 -7.67 -3.39 1.41
N LEU A 19 -8.14 -2.58 2.36
CA LEU A 19 -9.37 -1.82 2.21
C LEU A 19 -9.09 -0.46 1.58
N VAL A 20 -9.85 -0.12 0.54
CA VAL A 20 -9.81 1.18 -0.14
C VAL A 20 -11.20 1.80 -0.21
N ASP A 21 -11.25 3.11 -0.41
CA ASP A 21 -12.48 3.87 -0.66
C ASP A 21 -12.80 3.89 -2.15
N ASP A 22 -11.76 3.98 -2.98
CA ASP A 22 -11.88 4.11 -4.42
C ASP A 22 -10.76 3.36 -5.14
N ILE A 23 -11.07 2.89 -6.35
CA ILE A 23 -10.14 2.26 -7.28
C ILE A 23 -10.36 2.95 -8.62
N SER A 24 -9.27 3.37 -9.26
CA SER A 24 -9.36 4.02 -10.57
C SER A 24 -10.04 3.11 -11.60
N ASP A 25 -10.72 3.70 -12.59
CA ASP A 25 -11.39 2.92 -13.64
C ASP A 25 -10.43 2.05 -14.46
N LYS A 26 -9.15 2.46 -14.52
CA LYS A 26 -8.07 1.71 -15.16
C LYS A 26 -7.40 0.70 -14.23
N VAL A 27 -7.83 0.64 -12.96
CA VAL A 27 -7.33 -0.27 -11.91
C VAL A 27 -5.82 -0.12 -11.66
N ASN A 28 -5.24 1.03 -12.02
CA ASN A 28 -3.82 1.32 -11.84
C ASN A 28 -3.49 1.96 -10.48
N TYR A 29 -4.50 2.41 -9.73
CA TYR A 29 -4.33 2.80 -8.34
C TYR A 29 -5.60 2.63 -7.51
N GLY A 30 -5.43 2.41 -6.21
CA GLY A 30 -6.48 2.42 -5.20
C GLY A 30 -6.15 3.39 -4.06
N ARG A 31 -7.17 3.97 -3.43
CA ARG A 31 -6.98 4.97 -2.37
C ARG A 31 -7.88 4.73 -1.18
N ALA A 32 -7.31 4.83 0.01
CA ALA A 32 -8.02 4.91 1.28
C ALA A 32 -7.77 6.27 1.96
N THR A 33 -8.83 6.86 2.49
CA THR A 33 -8.88 8.13 3.23
C THR A 33 -9.65 7.98 4.54
N ASP A 34 -10.54 6.99 4.64
CA ASP A 34 -11.11 6.55 5.91
C ASP A 34 -10.00 6.03 6.84
N ILE A 35 -9.87 6.66 8.01
CA ILE A 35 -8.83 6.34 8.99
C ILE A 35 -8.97 4.93 9.55
N ASP A 36 -10.18 4.39 9.65
CA ASP A 36 -10.41 3.04 10.16
C ASP A 36 -9.89 1.99 9.17
N LYS A 37 -10.09 2.23 7.87
CA LYS A 37 -9.50 1.40 6.80
C LYS A 37 -7.99 1.50 6.78
N ILE A 38 -7.44 2.72 6.93
CA ILE A 38 -5.99 2.93 7.00
C ILE A 38 -5.40 2.18 8.20
N ASN A 39 -6.02 2.26 9.37
CA ASN A 39 -5.57 1.56 10.57
C ASN A 39 -5.67 0.03 10.43
N TYR A 40 -6.73 -0.47 9.80
CA TYR A 40 -6.86 -1.88 9.44
C TYR A 40 -5.71 -2.34 8.52
N ASN A 41 -5.46 -1.61 7.43
CA ASN A 41 -4.37 -1.90 6.51
C ASN A 41 -3.00 -1.86 7.20
N ARG A 42 -2.77 -0.88 8.08
CA ARG A 42 -1.55 -0.77 8.88
C ARG A 42 -1.35 -1.96 9.81
N LYS A 43 -2.42 -2.42 10.46
CA LYS A 43 -2.39 -3.61 11.31
C LYS A 43 -2.01 -4.86 10.52
N ILE A 44 -2.60 -5.07 9.34
CA ILE A 44 -2.22 -6.19 8.45
C ILE A 44 -0.75 -6.11 8.06
N MET A 45 -0.25 -4.92 7.70
CA MET A 45 1.17 -4.73 7.33
C MET A 45 2.13 -5.05 8.47
N GLY A 46 1.82 -4.61 9.69
CA GLY A 46 2.63 -4.91 10.89
C GLY A 46 2.59 -6.38 11.26
N GLU A 47 1.39 -6.95 11.43
CA GLU A 47 1.22 -8.33 11.94
C GLU A 47 1.61 -9.43 10.94
N LYS A 48 1.56 -9.16 9.63
CA LYS A 48 1.70 -10.20 8.59
C LYS A 48 2.89 -10.02 7.66
N PHE A 49 3.36 -8.79 7.46
CA PHE A 49 4.43 -8.50 6.50
C PHE A 49 5.74 -8.04 7.16
N ASP A 50 5.79 -7.96 8.50
CA ASP A 50 6.98 -7.56 9.28
C ASP A 50 7.54 -6.18 8.86
N ILE A 51 6.69 -5.34 8.26
CA ILE A 51 6.98 -3.94 7.89
C ILE A 51 7.09 -3.05 9.15
N ASP A 52 6.75 -3.60 10.32
CA ASP A 52 6.70 -2.97 11.63
C ASP A 52 8.02 -2.32 12.04
N VAL A 53 9.19 -2.84 11.62
CA VAL A 53 10.47 -2.23 12.02
C VAL A 53 10.71 -0.89 11.31
N LYS A 54 10.44 -0.79 10.00
CA LYS A 54 10.68 0.47 9.27
C LYS A 54 9.57 1.48 9.51
N VAL A 55 8.31 1.07 9.42
CA VAL A 55 7.18 1.98 9.63
C VAL A 55 7.06 2.34 11.11
N GLY A 56 7.26 1.41 12.04
CA GLY A 56 7.25 1.70 13.48
C GLY A 56 8.34 2.68 13.92
N LEU A 57 9.58 2.55 13.42
CA LEU A 57 10.65 3.52 13.69
C LEU A 57 10.35 4.90 13.10
N LEU A 58 9.88 4.95 11.85
CA LEU A 58 9.53 6.18 11.16
C LEU A 58 8.32 6.91 11.79
N MET A 59 7.37 6.16 12.35
CA MET A 59 6.19 6.68 13.05
C MET A 59 6.46 7.09 14.50
N ALA A 60 7.48 6.53 15.15
CA ALA A 60 7.86 6.91 16.51
C ALA A 60 8.52 8.30 16.58
N GLU A 61 9.15 8.77 15.50
CA GLU A 61 9.97 9.98 15.51
C GLU A 61 9.32 11.21 14.83
N SER A 62 8.21 11.05 14.10
CA SER A 62 7.72 12.11 13.20
C SER A 62 6.34 12.71 13.56
N LYS A 63 6.28 14.05 13.61
CA LYS A 63 5.05 14.83 13.72
C LYS A 63 4.33 14.89 12.37
N GLY A 64 3.58 13.83 12.04
CA GLY A 64 2.96 13.70 10.73
C GLY A 64 4.00 13.43 9.65
N SER A 65 3.73 12.49 8.77
CA SER A 65 4.71 12.06 7.78
C SER A 65 4.08 11.37 6.60
N THR A 66 4.82 11.41 5.50
CA THR A 66 4.51 10.70 4.27
C THR A 66 5.60 9.68 4.02
N PHE A 67 5.21 8.42 3.85
CA PHE A 67 6.11 7.29 3.64
C PHE A 67 5.84 6.68 2.28
N VAL A 68 6.91 6.24 1.62
CA VAL A 68 6.83 5.49 0.36
C VAL A 68 7.48 4.13 0.58
N PHE A 69 6.75 3.07 0.27
CA PHE A 69 7.23 1.69 0.39
C PHE A 69 6.53 0.79 -0.62
N ASP A 70 7.12 -0.35 -0.88
CA ASP A 70 6.57 -1.39 -1.75
C ASP A 70 5.76 -2.41 -0.96
N LEU A 71 4.75 -2.97 -1.63
CA LEU A 71 3.89 -4.03 -1.16
C LEU A 71 3.53 -4.94 -2.34
N GLY A 72 4.31 -6.00 -2.55
CA GLY A 72 4.22 -6.79 -3.78
C GLY A 72 4.54 -5.91 -4.99
N GLN A 73 3.67 -5.90 -6.01
CA GLN A 73 3.81 -5.02 -7.17
C GLN A 73 3.33 -3.58 -6.95
N PHE A 74 2.78 -3.27 -5.77
CA PHE A 74 2.26 -1.94 -5.50
C PHE A 74 3.29 -1.06 -4.83
N ILE A 75 3.35 0.20 -5.24
CA ILE A 75 4.05 1.27 -4.55
C ILE A 75 3.02 2.00 -3.71
N CYS A 76 3.17 1.92 -2.39
CA CYS A 76 2.28 2.51 -1.42
C CYS A 76 2.82 3.87 -0.95
N VAL A 77 1.97 4.89 -0.95
CA VAL A 77 2.22 6.18 -0.32
C VAL A 77 1.28 6.34 0.86
N LEU A 78 1.83 6.35 2.08
CA LEU A 78 1.08 6.53 3.33
C LEU A 78 1.36 7.91 3.90
N GLU A 79 0.36 8.77 3.92
CA GLU A 79 0.37 10.09 4.55
C GLU A 79 -0.48 10.05 5.82
N LEU A 80 0.09 10.45 6.95
CA LEU A 80 -0.62 10.54 8.22
C LEU A 80 -0.39 11.93 8.82
N ARG A 81 -1.48 12.54 9.32
CA ARG A 81 -1.37 13.76 10.13
C ARG A 81 -0.74 13.44 11.48
N ALA A 82 -0.19 14.47 12.12
CA ALA A 82 0.49 14.35 13.41
C ALA A 82 -0.42 13.81 14.54
N ASP A 83 -1.73 14.06 14.45
CA ASP A 83 -2.73 13.56 15.38
C ASP A 83 -3.20 12.13 15.07
N GLN A 84 -2.77 11.55 13.95
CA GLN A 84 -3.17 10.25 13.41
C GLN A 84 -4.69 10.05 13.25
N LYS A 85 -5.46 11.14 13.21
CA LYS A 85 -6.93 11.08 13.03
C LYS A 85 -7.34 11.14 11.57
N GLU A 86 -6.45 11.67 10.73
CA GLU A 86 -6.66 11.78 9.29
C GLU A 86 -5.41 11.32 8.56
N GLY A 87 -5.62 10.78 7.36
CA GLY A 87 -4.54 10.33 6.51
C GLY A 87 -5.02 9.96 5.12
N LYS A 88 -4.08 9.49 4.33
CA LYS A 88 -4.30 9.02 2.98
C LYS A 88 -3.32 7.89 2.70
N MET A 89 -3.83 6.75 2.27
CA MET A 89 -3.02 5.63 1.80
C MET A 89 -3.36 5.39 0.34
N THR A 90 -2.38 5.54 -0.55
CA THR A 90 -2.58 5.30 -1.99
C THR A 90 -1.68 4.17 -2.45
N PHE A 91 -2.27 3.22 -3.16
CA PHE A 91 -1.61 2.05 -3.74
C PHE A 91 -1.51 2.30 -5.24
N PHE A 92 -0.30 2.40 -5.77
CA PHE A 92 -0.06 2.55 -7.21
C PHE A 92 0.46 1.23 -7.75
N ASP A 93 -0.11 0.73 -8.84
CA ASP A 93 0.53 -0.35 -9.59
C ASP A 93 1.91 0.13 -10.05
N CYS A 94 2.95 -0.69 -9.95
CA CYS A 94 4.27 -0.33 -10.47
C CYS A 94 4.29 -0.29 -12.01
N VAL A 95 3.42 -1.07 -12.67
CA VAL A 95 3.26 -1.14 -14.13
C VAL A 95 2.13 -0.19 -14.54
N ILE A 96 2.48 1.06 -14.81
CA ILE A 96 1.53 2.08 -15.26
C ILE A 96 1.81 2.41 -16.73
N ASP A 97 0.79 2.23 -17.57
CA ASP A 97 0.79 2.72 -18.96
C ASP A 97 0.56 4.24 -19.01
N MET A 98 1.56 4.99 -18.56
CA MET A 98 1.56 6.46 -18.53
C MET A 98 2.99 7.01 -18.72
N PRO A 99 3.19 8.11 -19.47
CA PRO A 99 4.50 8.73 -19.58
C PRO A 99 5.08 9.17 -18.23
N LYS A 100 6.39 8.98 -18.02
CA LYS A 100 7.09 9.33 -16.77
C LYS A 100 6.82 10.78 -16.30
N ASN A 101 6.74 11.73 -17.24
CA ASN A 101 6.45 13.13 -16.93
C ASN A 101 5.03 13.34 -16.37
N ASP A 102 4.05 12.59 -16.89
CA ASP A 102 2.67 12.69 -16.44
C ASP A 102 2.50 12.02 -15.07
N ILE A 103 3.18 10.89 -14.83
CA ILE A 103 3.24 10.26 -13.51
C ILE A 103 3.88 11.22 -12.49
N ASN A 104 5.01 11.85 -12.85
CA ASN A 104 5.67 12.81 -11.96
C ASN A 104 4.74 13.99 -11.65
N LYS A 105 4.06 14.54 -12.66
CA LYS A 105 3.10 15.62 -12.46
C LYS A 105 1.97 15.20 -11.50
N MET A 106 1.36 14.03 -11.72
CA MET A 106 0.32 13.48 -10.85
C MET A 106 0.81 13.34 -9.39
N LEU A 107 2.01 12.82 -9.19
CA LEU A 107 2.59 12.64 -7.86
C LEU A 107 2.89 13.98 -7.18
N VAL A 108 3.40 14.96 -7.91
CA VAL A 108 3.72 16.30 -7.39
C VAL A 108 2.46 17.14 -7.15
N ASP A 109 1.40 16.93 -7.92
CA ASP A 109 0.10 17.58 -7.68
C ASP A 109 -0.56 17.01 -6.41
N ALA A 110 -0.30 15.74 -6.08
CA ALA A 110 -0.89 15.05 -4.93
C ALA A 110 -0.01 15.04 -3.65
N TYR A 111 1.30 15.22 -3.80
CA TYR A 111 2.35 15.08 -2.77
C TYR A 111 3.50 16.07 -3.03
N SER A 112 4.65 15.90 -2.35
CA SER A 112 5.84 16.71 -2.63
C SER A 112 6.75 16.07 -3.68
N GLN A 113 7.61 16.88 -4.31
CA GLN A 113 8.63 16.37 -5.24
C GLN A 113 9.56 15.34 -4.59
N ASN A 114 9.84 15.45 -3.30
CA ASN A 114 10.63 14.46 -2.58
C ASN A 114 9.94 13.09 -2.55
N ILE A 115 8.62 13.07 -2.33
CA ILE A 115 7.82 11.84 -2.36
C ILE A 115 7.76 11.25 -3.78
N ALA A 116 7.62 12.10 -4.81
CA ALA A 116 7.68 11.65 -6.19
C ALA A 116 9.04 10.99 -6.53
N ASN A 117 10.15 11.59 -6.06
CA ASN A 117 11.48 11.04 -6.27
C ASN A 117 11.66 9.68 -5.56
N GLU A 118 11.21 9.55 -4.31
CA GLU A 118 11.24 8.26 -3.60
C GLU A 118 10.35 7.21 -4.27
N TRP A 119 9.18 7.62 -4.78
CA TRP A 119 8.29 6.75 -5.54
C TRP A 119 8.97 6.18 -6.78
N PHE A 120 9.66 7.01 -7.57
CA PHE A 120 10.40 6.53 -8.74
C PHE A 120 11.55 5.59 -8.37
N LYS A 121 12.25 5.83 -7.25
CA LYS A 121 13.29 4.89 -6.77
C LYS A 121 12.72 3.52 -6.43
N VAL A 122 11.55 3.48 -5.79
CA VAL A 122 10.86 2.21 -5.48
C VAL A 122 10.39 1.55 -6.78
N GLN A 123 9.83 2.30 -7.72
CA GLN A 123 9.40 1.78 -9.01
C GLN A 123 10.55 1.16 -9.80
N GLU A 124 11.68 1.86 -9.92
CA GLU A 124 12.85 1.37 -10.64
C GLU A 124 13.39 0.08 -10.03
N ARG A 125 13.39 -0.04 -8.68
CA ARG A 125 13.74 -1.28 -7.98
C ARG A 125 12.74 -2.39 -8.27
N LEU A 126 11.44 -2.13 -8.12
CA LEU A 126 10.40 -3.14 -8.36
C LEU A 126 10.42 -3.66 -9.80
N LEU A 127 10.56 -2.79 -10.79
CA LEU A 127 10.61 -3.18 -12.20
C LEU A 127 11.87 -4.00 -12.56
N ALA A 128 12.96 -3.85 -11.80
CA ALA A 128 14.15 -4.68 -11.98
C ALA A 128 13.96 -6.11 -11.47
N ASP A 129 13.15 -6.28 -10.42
CA ASP A 129 12.98 -7.55 -9.70
C ASP A 129 11.63 -8.25 -10.02
N LEU A 130 10.69 -7.58 -10.69
CA LEU A 130 9.36 -8.12 -10.98
C LEU A 130 9.44 -9.25 -12.00
N SER A 131 9.01 -10.44 -11.60
CA SER A 131 8.62 -11.50 -12.54
C SER A 131 7.09 -11.56 -12.62
N PRO A 132 6.46 -11.28 -13.77
CA PRO A 132 5.01 -11.37 -13.96
C PRO A 132 4.42 -12.73 -13.58
N GLU A 133 5.24 -13.79 -13.61
CA GLU A 133 4.83 -15.16 -13.28
C GLU A 133 4.75 -15.42 -11.76
N THR A 134 5.31 -14.52 -10.95
CA THR A 134 5.36 -14.65 -9.48
C THR A 134 4.42 -13.70 -8.75
N ASP A 135 3.69 -12.85 -9.48
CA ASP A 135 2.78 -11.88 -8.89
C ASP A 135 1.47 -12.53 -8.42
N ILE A 136 1.19 -12.35 -7.13
CA ILE A 136 0.01 -12.88 -6.44
C ILE A 136 -0.87 -11.77 -5.84
N VAL A 137 -0.51 -10.49 -6.02
CA VAL A 137 -1.23 -9.36 -5.39
C VAL A 137 -1.92 -8.57 -6.49
N ARG A 138 -3.26 -8.44 -6.46
CA ARG A 138 -4.01 -7.69 -7.48
C ARG A 138 -5.01 -6.73 -6.85
N LEU A 139 -5.27 -5.60 -7.50
CA LEU A 139 -6.43 -4.77 -7.19
C LEU A 139 -7.66 -5.41 -7.83
N HIS A 140 -8.64 -5.75 -6.99
CA HIS A 140 -9.90 -6.33 -7.44
C HIS A 140 -11.05 -5.40 -7.07
N LYS A 141 -11.89 -5.08 -8.05
CA LYS A 141 -13.18 -4.43 -7.82
C LYS A 141 -14.23 -5.53 -7.66
N PRO A 142 -14.95 -5.61 -6.52
CA PRO A 142 -16.00 -6.60 -6.36
C PRO A 142 -17.03 -6.46 -7.49
N GLU A 143 -17.32 -7.56 -8.19
CA GLU A 143 -18.47 -7.61 -9.10
C GLU A 143 -19.74 -7.61 -8.24
N PHE A 144 -20.64 -6.65 -8.50
CA PHE A 144 -21.96 -6.56 -7.87
C PHE A 144 -23.01 -7.30 -8.70
#